data_AF-A0ABD5PK72-F1
#
_entry.id   AF-A0ABD5PK72-F1
#
_cell.length_a   1.000
_cell.length_b   1.000
_cell.length_c   1.000
_cell.angle_alpha   90.00
_cell.angle_beta   90.00
_cell.angle_gamma   90.00
#
_symmetry.space_group_name_H-M   'P 1'
#
loop_
_entity.id
_entity.type
_entity.pdbx_description
1 polymer ?
#
loop_
_entity_poly.entity_id
_entity_poly.type
_entity_poly.pdbx_seq_one_letter_code
_entity_poly.pdbx_strand_id
1 'polypeptide(L)'
;MFDKITSLFQSGSAVPDLIAVLNLEEWYLDLSDKERQKVHQYSTAFGTGGEVNLLEQSVSDTSQTAQEYLKGVGSTAASENDYEFAEQVLQTALKFEDGSATSTHFTYTELIDVYYKQRDEWDDAIEKCIKYCKKDIEIADEFVAEFGDVPRIPSFKRLAIIYEKQDQYEEALNVCDQALEIGTTDGTKGGFEGRKERIRKKMD
;
A
#
# COMPACT_ATOMS: atom_id res chain seq x y z
N MET A 1 -37.54 14.05 -38.15
CA MET A 1 -37.91 12.97 -37.20
C MET A 1 -36.89 11.84 -37.35
N PHE A 2 -35.63 12.08 -36.98
CA PHE A 2 -34.58 11.05 -36.84
C PHE A 2 -33.32 11.70 -36.23
N ASP A 3 -33.46 12.49 -35.15
CA ASP A 3 -32.32 13.04 -34.40
C ASP A 3 -32.69 13.41 -32.95
N LYS A 4 -33.39 12.48 -32.28
CA LYS A 4 -33.61 12.50 -30.83
C LYS A 4 -33.39 11.13 -30.17
N ILE A 5 -32.81 10.17 -30.90
CA ILE A 5 -32.56 8.81 -30.42
C ILE A 5 -31.05 8.54 -30.23
N THR A 6 -30.18 9.44 -30.69
CA THR A 6 -28.73 9.39 -30.38
C THR A 6 -28.39 9.94 -28.99
N SER A 7 -29.38 10.46 -28.24
CA SER A 7 -29.19 10.99 -26.87
C SER A 7 -29.71 10.05 -25.77
N LEU A 8 -29.93 8.77 -26.06
CA LEU A 8 -30.54 7.82 -25.11
C LEU A 8 -29.73 6.53 -24.88
N PHE A 9 -28.49 6.46 -25.39
CA PHE A 9 -27.54 5.35 -25.11
C PHE A 9 -26.06 5.80 -25.03
N GLN A 10 -25.76 6.88 -24.29
CA GLN A 10 -24.40 7.20 -23.85
C GLN A 10 -24.34 7.34 -22.31
N SER A 11 -24.82 6.34 -21.58
CA SER A 11 -24.63 6.25 -20.14
C SER A 11 -23.71 5.07 -19.78
N GLY A 12 -22.61 4.92 -20.51
CA GLY A 12 -21.43 4.21 -20.01
C GLY A 12 -20.48 5.28 -19.49
N SER A 13 -20.05 5.22 -18.22
CA SER A 13 -19.14 6.23 -17.67
C SER A 13 -17.91 6.32 -18.57
N ALA A 14 -17.64 7.50 -19.13
CA ALA A 14 -16.40 7.71 -19.87
C ALA A 14 -15.23 7.32 -18.96
N VAL A 15 -14.35 6.44 -19.45
CA VAL A 15 -13.12 6.08 -18.74
C VAL A 15 -12.26 7.33 -18.66
N PRO A 16 -11.82 7.77 -17.47
CA PRO A 16 -10.96 8.95 -17.35
C PRO A 16 -9.66 8.80 -18.15
N ASP A 17 -9.17 9.89 -18.73
CA ASP A 17 -7.94 9.91 -19.53
C ASP A 17 -6.76 9.25 -18.81
N LEU A 18 -6.56 9.56 -17.51
CA LEU A 18 -5.51 8.96 -16.69
C LEU A 18 -5.65 7.44 -16.55
N ILE A 19 -6.87 6.93 -16.39
CA ILE A 19 -7.13 5.48 -16.29
C ILE A 19 -6.75 4.79 -17.59
N ALA A 20 -7.05 5.41 -18.74
CA ALA A 20 -6.68 4.87 -20.04
C ALA A 20 -5.17 4.88 -20.27
N VAL A 21 -4.48 5.98 -19.97
CA VAL A 21 -3.01 6.08 -20.11
C VAL A 21 -2.29 5.06 -19.22
N LEU A 22 -2.84 4.75 -18.05
CA LEU A 22 -2.27 3.76 -17.12
C LEU A 22 -2.64 2.30 -17.47
N ASN A 23 -3.40 2.05 -18.55
CA ASN A 23 -3.90 0.74 -18.95
C ASN A 23 -4.75 0.06 -17.85
N LEU A 24 -5.59 0.85 -17.17
CA LEU A 24 -6.44 0.42 -16.06
C LEU A 24 -7.93 0.30 -16.45
N GLU A 25 -8.26 0.37 -17.74
CA GLU A 25 -9.65 0.45 -18.22
C GLU A 25 -10.47 -0.78 -17.88
N GLU A 26 -9.91 -1.99 -18.07
CA GLU A 26 -10.59 -3.25 -17.76
C GLU A 26 -10.96 -3.29 -16.27
N TRP A 27 -9.98 -3.04 -15.40
CA TRP A 27 -10.21 -2.96 -13.95
C TRP A 27 -11.26 -1.92 -13.58
N TYR A 28 -11.18 -0.71 -14.15
CA TYR A 28 -12.08 0.40 -13.82
C TYR A 28 -13.53 0.14 -14.26
N LEU A 29 -13.71 -0.49 -15.43
CA LEU A 29 -15.02 -0.86 -15.95
C LEU A 29 -15.66 -2.00 -15.16
N ASP A 30 -14.86 -2.91 -14.60
CA ASP A 30 -15.32 -4.00 -13.74
C ASP A 30 -15.79 -3.55 -12.36
N LEU A 31 -15.40 -2.35 -11.90
CA LEU A 31 -15.89 -1.77 -10.64
C LEU A 31 -17.40 -1.47 -10.69
N SER A 32 -18.05 -1.46 -9.53
CA SER A 32 -19.38 -0.89 -9.37
C SER A 32 -19.37 0.64 -9.47
N ASP A 33 -20.52 1.26 -9.70
CA ASP A 33 -20.63 2.72 -9.70
C ASP A 33 -20.17 3.36 -8.38
N LYS A 34 -20.43 2.68 -7.25
CA LYS A 34 -19.99 3.13 -5.93
C LYS A 34 -18.46 3.08 -5.80
N GLU A 35 -17.83 2.01 -6.30
CA GLU A 35 -16.38 1.89 -6.30
C GLU A 35 -15.73 2.91 -7.25
N ARG A 36 -16.28 3.15 -8.44
CA ARG A 36 -15.81 4.23 -9.33
C ARG A 36 -15.90 5.61 -8.68
N GLN A 37 -16.96 5.89 -7.93
CA GLN A 37 -17.07 7.12 -7.14
C GLN A 37 -16.00 7.21 -6.07
N LYS A 38 -15.65 6.10 -5.41
CA LYS A 38 -14.52 6.05 -4.46
C LYS A 38 -13.17 6.26 -5.15
N VAL A 39 -12.92 5.63 -6.32
CA VAL A 39 -11.69 5.90 -7.11
C VAL A 39 -11.59 7.38 -7.43
N HIS A 40 -12.70 8.01 -7.86
CA HIS A 40 -12.74 9.45 -8.09
C HIS A 40 -12.44 10.24 -6.83
N GLN A 41 -13.16 9.99 -5.73
CA GLN A 41 -12.97 10.67 -4.45
C GLN A 41 -11.53 10.59 -3.94
N TYR A 42 -10.90 9.42 -4.04
CA TYR A 42 -9.56 9.17 -3.51
C TYR A 42 -8.43 9.42 -4.52
N SER A 43 -8.76 9.91 -5.72
CA SER A 43 -7.80 10.45 -6.69
C SER A 43 -7.53 11.94 -6.50
N THR A 44 -7.95 12.49 -5.37
CA THR A 44 -7.73 13.89 -5.01
C THR A 44 -6.36 14.08 -4.36
N ALA A 45 -5.57 15.01 -4.90
CA ALA A 45 -4.29 15.44 -4.34
C ALA A 45 -4.39 16.89 -3.82
N PHE A 46 -3.76 17.17 -2.68
CA PHE A 46 -3.63 18.52 -2.14
C PHE A 46 -2.24 19.08 -2.45
N GLY A 47 -2.20 20.19 -3.19
CA GLY A 47 -0.96 20.88 -3.56
C GLY A 47 -0.97 22.36 -3.22
N THR A 48 0.10 23.06 -3.60
CA THR A 48 0.23 24.52 -3.43
C THR A 48 -0.84 25.32 -4.19
N GLY A 49 -1.49 24.70 -5.18
CA GLY A 49 -2.61 25.26 -5.96
C GLY A 49 -4.00 24.91 -5.44
N GLY A 50 -4.11 24.20 -4.31
CA GLY A 50 -5.38 23.72 -3.77
C GLY A 50 -5.63 22.24 -4.06
N GLU A 51 -6.90 21.85 -3.97
CA GLU A 51 -7.39 20.50 -4.23
C GLU A 51 -7.46 20.24 -5.74
N VAL A 52 -6.85 19.15 -6.20
CA VAL A 52 -6.88 18.73 -7.61
C VAL A 52 -7.32 17.28 -7.68
N ASN A 53 -8.37 16.99 -8.46
CA ASN A 53 -8.72 15.63 -8.80
C ASN A 53 -7.96 15.18 -10.06
N LEU A 54 -7.21 14.08 -9.94
CA LEU A 54 -6.40 13.56 -11.04
C LEU A 54 -7.24 12.98 -12.20
N LEU A 55 -8.46 12.50 -11.93
CA LEU A 55 -9.34 11.92 -12.95
C LEU A 55 -10.09 12.98 -13.77
N GLU A 56 -10.12 14.23 -13.30
CA GLU A 56 -10.76 15.34 -14.02
C GLU A 56 -9.77 16.05 -14.98
N GLN A 57 -8.48 15.69 -14.92
CA GLN A 57 -7.46 16.25 -15.80
C GLN A 57 -7.47 15.56 -17.16
N SER A 58 -7.26 16.34 -18.22
CA SER A 58 -6.96 15.75 -19.53
C SER A 58 -5.48 15.35 -19.57
N VAL A 59 -5.24 14.06 -19.75
CA VAL A 59 -3.90 13.45 -19.67
C VAL A 59 -3.67 12.62 -20.93
N SER A 60 -2.63 12.95 -21.69
CA SER A 60 -2.25 12.15 -22.87
C SER A 60 -1.07 11.21 -22.61
N ASP A 61 -0.30 11.45 -21.55
CA ASP A 61 0.86 10.66 -21.13
C ASP A 61 1.17 10.94 -19.64
N THR A 62 1.83 10.01 -18.96
CA THR A 62 2.27 10.14 -17.57
C THR A 62 3.50 9.28 -17.29
N SER A 63 4.40 9.75 -16.42
CA SER A 63 5.51 8.94 -15.92
C SER A 63 5.10 8.02 -14.76
N GLN A 64 3.91 8.21 -14.20
CA GLN A 64 3.41 7.42 -13.08
C GLN A 64 3.04 6.02 -13.56
N THR A 65 3.38 5.00 -12.76
CA THR A 65 2.96 3.62 -13.06
C THR A 65 1.55 3.34 -12.53
N ALA A 66 0.89 2.30 -13.06
CA ALA A 66 -0.42 1.87 -12.55
C ALA A 66 -0.35 1.49 -11.06
N GLN A 67 0.71 0.80 -10.64
CA GLN A 67 0.96 0.46 -9.24
C GLN A 67 1.10 1.72 -8.36
N GLU A 68 1.88 2.71 -8.80
CA GLU A 68 2.06 3.96 -8.04
C GLU A 68 0.77 4.75 -7.88
N TYR A 69 -0.03 4.85 -8.95
CA TYR A 69 -1.32 5.52 -8.93
C TYR A 69 -2.30 4.81 -7.99
N LEU A 70 -2.49 3.51 -8.16
CA LEU A 70 -3.40 2.72 -7.32
C LEU A 70 -2.96 2.75 -5.86
N LYS A 71 -1.64 2.67 -5.58
CA LYS A 71 -1.11 2.84 -4.22
C LYS A 71 -1.46 4.20 -3.62
N GLY A 72 -1.40 5.27 -4.42
CA GLY A 72 -1.84 6.61 -4.00
C GLY A 72 -3.33 6.68 -3.64
N VAL A 73 -4.19 6.09 -4.49
CA VAL A 73 -5.64 5.97 -4.23
C VAL A 73 -5.90 5.18 -2.94
N GLY A 74 -5.23 4.04 -2.77
CA GLY A 74 -5.34 3.19 -1.58
C GLY A 74 -4.87 3.87 -0.29
N SER A 75 -3.75 4.61 -0.34
CA SER A 75 -3.23 5.38 0.80
C SER A 75 -4.22 6.48 1.22
N THR A 76 -4.79 7.19 0.24
CA THR A 76 -5.81 8.23 0.50
C THR A 76 -7.06 7.61 1.14
N ALA A 77 -7.58 6.50 0.59
CA ALA A 77 -8.69 5.76 1.18
C ALA A 77 -8.41 5.32 2.63
N ALA A 78 -7.21 4.80 2.90
CA ALA A 78 -6.80 4.40 4.24
C ALA A 78 -6.71 5.57 5.22
N SER A 79 -6.29 6.76 4.77
CA SER A 79 -6.27 7.98 5.60
C SER A 79 -7.67 8.45 5.98
N GLU A 80 -8.67 8.19 5.13
CA GLU A 80 -10.09 8.46 5.35
C GLU A 80 -10.81 7.29 6.08
N ASN A 81 -10.06 6.29 6.55
CA ASN A 81 -10.55 5.08 7.24
C ASN A 81 -11.45 4.17 6.39
N ASP A 82 -11.44 4.29 5.06
CA ASP A 82 -12.11 3.34 4.16
C ASP A 82 -11.22 2.13 3.90
N TYR A 83 -11.00 1.34 4.96
CA TYR A 83 -10.02 0.26 4.98
C TYR A 83 -10.34 -0.87 4.01
N GLU A 84 -11.63 -1.21 3.82
CA GLU A 84 -12.05 -2.25 2.88
C GLU A 84 -11.68 -1.85 1.44
N PHE A 85 -11.96 -0.60 1.06
CA PHE A 85 -11.61 -0.11 -0.28
C PHE A 85 -10.08 0.07 -0.43
N ALA A 86 -9.40 0.54 0.62
CA ALA A 86 -7.95 0.62 0.64
C ALA A 86 -7.31 -0.75 0.41
N GLU A 87 -7.77 -1.81 1.10
CA GLU A 87 -7.30 -3.18 0.89
C GLU A 87 -7.50 -3.61 -0.56
N GLN A 88 -8.70 -3.44 -1.10
CA GLN A 88 -9.04 -3.81 -2.47
C GLN A 88 -8.13 -3.14 -3.51
N VAL A 89 -7.94 -1.83 -3.39
CA VAL A 89 -7.15 -1.05 -4.35
C VAL A 89 -5.66 -1.35 -4.20
N LEU A 90 -5.13 -1.45 -2.98
CA LEU A 90 -3.71 -1.79 -2.75
C LEU A 90 -3.38 -3.21 -3.21
N GLN A 91 -4.28 -4.18 -3.01
CA GLN A 91 -4.12 -5.52 -3.57
C GLN A 91 -4.18 -5.51 -5.10
N THR A 92 -4.96 -4.60 -5.69
CA THR A 92 -4.97 -4.40 -7.15
C THR A 92 -3.65 -3.79 -7.62
N ALA A 93 -3.09 -2.81 -6.90
CA ALA A 93 -1.79 -2.22 -7.24
C ALA A 93 -0.69 -3.28 -7.37
N LEU A 94 -0.67 -4.28 -6.48
CA LEU A 94 0.25 -5.43 -6.54
C LEU A 94 0.00 -6.42 -7.70
N LYS A 95 -1.08 -6.26 -8.47
CA LYS A 95 -1.29 -7.04 -9.71
C LYS A 95 -0.68 -6.33 -10.93
N PHE A 96 -0.37 -5.05 -10.80
CA PHE A 96 0.21 -4.20 -11.83
C PHE A 96 1.67 -3.86 -11.49
N GLU A 97 2.42 -4.84 -10.99
CA GLU A 97 3.83 -4.64 -10.60
C GLU A 97 4.65 -4.04 -11.74
N ASP A 98 5.31 -2.92 -11.46
CA ASP A 98 6.15 -2.19 -12.41
C ASP A 98 7.61 -2.67 -12.40
N GLY A 99 7.91 -3.68 -11.58
CA GLY A 99 9.27 -4.20 -11.36
C GLY A 99 10.12 -3.37 -10.39
N SER A 100 9.57 -2.29 -9.82
CA SER A 100 10.24 -1.49 -8.79
C SER A 100 10.05 -2.13 -7.42
N ALA A 101 11.17 -2.49 -6.78
CA ALA A 101 11.19 -2.88 -5.38
C ALA A 101 10.76 -1.72 -4.48
N THR A 102 11.03 -0.46 -4.88
CA THR A 102 10.57 0.75 -4.19
C THR A 102 9.04 0.88 -4.21
N SER A 103 8.41 0.82 -5.39
CA SER A 103 6.94 0.86 -5.52
C SER A 103 6.28 -0.27 -4.74
N THR A 104 6.88 -1.46 -4.80
CA THR A 104 6.39 -2.66 -4.13
C THR A 104 6.51 -2.56 -2.61
N HIS A 105 7.67 -2.14 -2.09
CA HIS A 105 7.90 -1.86 -0.67
C HIS A 105 6.83 -0.91 -0.12
N PHE A 106 6.64 0.24 -0.77
CA PHE A 106 5.65 1.21 -0.30
C PHE A 106 4.23 0.67 -0.35
N THR A 107 3.87 -0.11 -1.37
CA THR A 107 2.55 -0.76 -1.44
C THR A 107 2.35 -1.78 -0.31
N TYR A 108 3.37 -2.58 0.02
CA TYR A 108 3.32 -3.49 1.16
C TYR A 108 3.19 -2.75 2.48
N THR A 109 3.91 -1.63 2.68
CA THR A 109 3.82 -0.86 3.92
C THR A 109 2.42 -0.28 4.16
N GLU A 110 1.73 0.18 3.11
CA GLU A 110 0.34 0.65 3.20
C GLU A 110 -0.60 -0.49 3.62
N LEU A 111 -0.47 -1.67 3.00
CA LEU A 111 -1.25 -2.85 3.38
C LEU A 111 -0.98 -3.28 4.83
N ILE A 112 0.28 -3.30 5.25
CA ILE A 112 0.68 -3.61 6.64
C ILE A 112 0.00 -2.65 7.62
N ASP A 113 -0.04 -1.36 7.31
CA ASP A 113 -0.67 -0.38 8.18
C ASP A 113 -2.19 -0.50 8.18
N VAL A 114 -2.83 -0.79 7.04
CA VAL A 114 -4.27 -1.13 6.98
C VAL A 114 -4.57 -2.31 7.89
N TYR A 115 -3.91 -3.45 7.68
CA TYR A 115 -4.18 -4.66 8.46
C TYR A 115 -3.86 -4.47 9.94
N TYR A 116 -2.75 -3.83 10.29
CA TYR A 116 -2.45 -3.61 11.70
C TYR A 116 -3.44 -2.67 12.37
N LYS A 117 -3.97 -1.66 11.67
CA LYS A 117 -5.05 -0.80 12.20
C LYS A 117 -6.33 -1.61 12.42
N GLN A 118 -6.63 -2.57 11.54
CA GLN A 118 -7.81 -3.43 11.59
C GLN A 118 -7.65 -4.73 12.40
N ARG A 119 -6.51 -4.91 13.09
CA ARG A 119 -6.19 -6.12 13.86
C ARG A 119 -7.21 -6.57 14.90
N ASP A 120 -8.04 -5.64 15.37
CA ASP A 120 -9.06 -5.89 16.41
C ASP A 120 -10.48 -6.01 15.79
N GLU A 121 -10.63 -5.74 14.49
CA GLU A 121 -11.91 -5.68 13.76
C GLU A 121 -12.06 -6.77 12.69
N TRP A 122 -10.96 -7.15 12.02
CA TRP A 122 -10.97 -8.18 10.98
C TRP A 122 -10.30 -9.45 11.49
N ASP A 123 -11.00 -10.58 11.36
CA ASP A 123 -10.55 -11.89 11.87
C ASP A 123 -9.18 -12.32 11.30
N ASP A 124 -8.85 -11.93 10.07
CA ASP A 124 -7.62 -12.30 9.37
C ASP A 124 -6.55 -11.19 9.33
N ALA A 125 -6.79 -10.04 9.98
CA ALA A 125 -5.90 -8.88 9.87
C ALA A 125 -4.49 -9.15 10.37
N ILE A 126 -4.31 -9.83 11.51
CA ILE A 126 -2.96 -10.16 12.00
C ILE A 126 -2.23 -11.12 11.04
N GLU A 127 -2.92 -12.13 10.50
CA GLU A 127 -2.34 -13.07 9.54
C GLU A 127 -1.88 -12.34 8.27
N LYS A 128 -2.74 -11.49 7.69
CA LYS A 128 -2.40 -10.69 6.52
C LYS A 128 -1.28 -9.69 6.82
N CYS A 129 -1.29 -9.05 7.99
CA CYS A 129 -0.20 -8.17 8.41
C CYS A 129 1.14 -8.92 8.44
N ILE A 130 1.19 -10.13 9.03
CA ILE A 130 2.39 -10.97 9.05
C ILE A 130 2.81 -11.33 7.62
N LYS A 131 1.86 -11.76 6.78
CA LYS A 131 2.12 -12.11 5.37
C LYS A 131 2.81 -10.98 4.63
N TYR A 132 2.29 -9.75 4.73
CA TYR A 132 2.87 -8.61 4.02
C TYR A 132 4.17 -8.11 4.65
N CYS A 133 4.33 -8.19 5.98
CA CYS A 133 5.64 -7.94 6.60
C CYS A 133 6.71 -8.90 6.07
N LYS A 134 6.38 -10.20 5.93
CA LYS A 134 7.32 -11.19 5.39
C LYS A 134 7.68 -10.91 3.93
N LYS A 135 6.68 -10.60 3.09
CA LYS A 135 6.90 -10.22 1.68
C LYS A 135 7.77 -8.98 1.53
N ASP A 136 7.57 -7.99 2.39
CA ASP A 136 8.38 -6.77 2.39
C ASP A 136 9.82 -7.01 2.84
N ILE A 137 10.02 -7.88 3.83
CA ILE A 137 11.35 -8.30 4.28
C ILE A 137 12.07 -9.13 3.20
N GLU A 138 11.34 -9.94 2.43
CA GLU A 138 11.89 -10.76 1.33
C GLU A 138 12.52 -9.90 0.22
N ILE A 139 12.00 -8.69 0.00
CA ILE A 139 12.51 -7.75 -1.02
C ILE A 139 13.43 -6.66 -0.44
N ALA A 140 13.84 -6.77 0.83
CA ALA A 140 14.50 -5.68 1.54
C ALA A 140 15.85 -5.31 0.92
N ASP A 141 16.63 -6.29 0.45
CA ASP A 141 17.92 -6.07 -0.20
C ASP A 141 17.75 -5.38 -1.56
N GLU A 142 16.78 -5.83 -2.37
CA GLU A 142 16.44 -5.21 -3.65
C GLU A 142 15.96 -3.77 -3.45
N PHE A 143 15.11 -3.54 -2.46
CA PHE A 143 14.64 -2.21 -2.11
C PHE A 143 15.80 -1.29 -1.70
N VAL A 144 16.69 -1.72 -0.80
CA VAL A 144 17.85 -0.93 -0.37
C VAL A 144 18.78 -0.63 -1.56
N ALA A 145 19.01 -1.62 -2.43
CA ALA A 145 19.85 -1.44 -3.62
C ALA A 145 19.23 -0.43 -4.61
N GLU A 146 17.92 -0.46 -4.81
CA GLU A 146 17.19 0.46 -5.69
C GLU A 146 17.08 1.87 -5.09
N PHE A 147 16.86 1.96 -3.77
CA PHE A 147 16.69 3.23 -3.05
C PHE A 147 18.01 4.01 -2.91
N GLY A 148 19.15 3.30 -2.86
CA GLY A 148 20.49 3.89 -2.88
C GLY A 148 21.05 4.32 -1.52
N ASP A 149 20.27 4.16 -0.45
CA ASP A 149 20.71 4.18 0.94
C ASP A 149 19.94 3.13 1.76
N VAL A 150 20.24 3.00 3.06
CA VAL A 150 19.49 2.11 3.95
C VAL A 150 18.43 2.94 4.69
N PRO A 151 17.16 2.96 4.19
CA PRO A 151 16.09 3.66 4.88
C PRO A 151 15.61 2.87 6.10
N ARG A 152 14.70 3.48 6.85
CA ARG A 152 13.90 2.73 7.81
C ARG A 152 12.93 1.80 7.06
N ILE A 153 12.95 0.52 7.39
CA ILE A 153 12.01 -0.49 6.86
C ILE A 153 11.05 -0.91 8.00
N PRO A 154 9.83 -0.35 8.08
CA PRO A 154 8.95 -0.53 9.23
C PRO A 154 8.48 -1.97 9.44
N SER A 155 8.50 -2.80 8.40
CA SER A 155 8.03 -4.19 8.41
C SER A 155 8.77 -5.08 9.40
N PHE A 156 10.10 -4.93 9.52
CA PHE A 156 10.89 -5.62 10.55
C PHE A 156 10.39 -5.32 11.96
N LYS A 157 10.19 -4.03 12.26
CA LYS A 157 9.69 -3.60 13.57
C LYS A 157 8.29 -4.16 13.82
N ARG A 158 7.42 -4.07 12.82
CA ARG A 158 6.03 -4.51 12.92
C ARG A 158 5.96 -6.01 13.21
N LEU A 159 6.68 -6.81 12.44
CA LEU A 159 6.69 -8.26 12.58
C LEU A 159 7.29 -8.68 13.92
N ALA A 160 8.39 -8.06 14.35
CA ALA A 160 8.97 -8.33 15.67
C ALA A 160 8.01 -7.99 16.82
N ILE A 161 7.20 -6.92 16.71
CA ILE A 161 6.16 -6.60 17.70
C ILE A 161 5.06 -7.66 17.72
N ILE A 162 4.63 -8.13 16.55
CA ILE A 162 3.55 -9.14 16.45
C ILE A 162 4.03 -10.45 17.09
N TYR A 163 5.20 -10.94 16.71
CA TYR A 163 5.78 -12.15 17.30
C TYR A 163 6.06 -11.99 18.81
N GLU A 164 6.57 -10.83 19.25
CA GLU A 164 6.75 -10.54 20.69
C GLU A 164 5.41 -10.59 21.46
N LYS A 165 4.29 -10.20 20.84
CA LYS A 165 2.95 -10.26 21.45
C LYS A 165 2.33 -11.66 21.41
N GLN A 166 2.78 -12.52 20.51
CA GLN A 166 2.35 -13.90 20.36
C GLN A 166 3.24 -14.88 21.16
N ASP A 167 4.12 -14.36 22.02
CA ASP A 167 5.14 -15.12 22.77
C ASP A 167 6.08 -15.94 21.87
N GLN A 168 6.16 -15.60 20.58
CA GLN A 168 7.07 -16.16 19.58
C GLN A 168 8.42 -15.45 19.65
N TYR A 169 9.11 -15.60 20.78
CA TYR A 169 10.30 -14.80 21.07
C TYR A 169 11.48 -15.10 20.16
N GLU A 170 11.69 -16.36 19.77
CA GLU A 170 12.77 -16.75 18.85
C GLU A 170 12.56 -16.13 17.46
N GLU A 171 11.32 -16.17 16.95
CA GLU A 171 10.97 -15.55 15.68
C GLU A 171 11.11 -14.03 15.75
N ALA A 172 10.73 -13.41 16.88
CA ALA A 172 10.94 -11.98 17.10
C ALA A 172 12.42 -11.60 17.10
N LEU A 173 13.29 -12.42 17.72
CA LEU A 173 14.74 -12.21 17.72
C LEU A 173 15.32 -12.37 16.31
N ASN A 174 14.92 -13.41 15.57
CA ASN A 174 15.38 -13.63 14.20
C ASN A 174 15.04 -12.44 13.29
N VAL A 175 13.82 -11.89 13.40
CA VAL A 175 13.44 -10.68 12.63
C VAL A 175 14.32 -9.47 13.00
N CYS A 176 14.69 -9.33 14.27
CA CYS A 176 15.62 -8.28 14.68
C CYS A 176 17.02 -8.49 14.09
N ASP A 177 17.51 -9.72 14.04
CA ASP A 177 18.80 -10.06 13.46
C ASP A 177 18.84 -9.78 11.95
N GLN A 178 17.80 -10.15 11.21
CA GLN A 178 17.67 -9.79 9.79
C GLN A 178 17.69 -8.27 9.58
N ALA A 179 17.00 -7.51 10.43
CA ALA A 179 17.00 -6.05 10.33
C ALA A 179 18.39 -5.43 10.58
N LEU A 180 19.16 -6.03 11.49
CA LEU A 180 20.53 -5.62 11.79
C LEU A 180 21.48 -5.96 10.64
N GLU A 181 21.26 -7.08 9.95
CA GLU A 181 22.03 -7.47 8.75
C GLU A 181 21.80 -6.49 7.59
N ILE A 182 20.55 -6.08 7.35
CA ILE A 182 20.21 -5.01 6.40
C ILE A 182 20.79 -3.65 6.84
N GLY A 183 21.02 -3.46 8.15
CA GLY A 183 21.48 -2.20 8.73
C GLY A 183 20.37 -1.17 8.96
N THR A 184 19.10 -1.58 8.92
CA THR A 184 17.95 -0.67 9.15
C THR A 184 17.69 -0.46 10.65
N THR A 185 16.92 0.57 10.99
CA THR A 185 16.60 0.94 12.38
C THR A 185 15.11 0.80 12.71
N ASP A 186 14.78 0.46 13.96
CA ASP A 186 13.39 0.41 14.43
C ASP A 186 12.83 1.79 14.82
N GLY A 187 13.63 2.85 14.63
CA GLY A 187 13.29 4.25 14.90
C GLY A 187 13.32 4.63 16.38
N THR A 188 13.79 3.76 17.26
CA THR A 188 14.03 4.08 18.68
C THR A 188 15.52 4.33 18.94
N LYS A 189 15.84 4.95 20.09
CA LYS A 189 17.24 5.17 20.51
C LYS A 189 18.04 3.85 20.62
N GLY A 190 17.40 2.76 21.02
CA GLY A 190 18.04 1.46 21.19
C GLY A 190 18.08 0.60 19.92
N GLY A 191 17.34 0.97 18.87
CA GLY A 191 17.24 0.18 17.64
C GLY A 191 16.78 -1.26 17.88
N PHE A 192 17.14 -2.14 16.94
CA PHE A 192 16.86 -3.57 17.04
C PHE A 192 17.65 -4.27 18.15
N GLU A 193 18.84 -3.78 18.53
CA GLU A 193 19.58 -4.34 19.68
C GLU A 193 18.85 -4.15 21.00
N GLY A 194 18.36 -2.93 21.27
CA GLY A 194 17.55 -2.66 22.46
C GLY A 194 16.23 -3.44 22.48
N ARG A 195 15.66 -3.75 21.31
CA ARG A 195 14.50 -4.65 21.19
C ARG A 195 14.87 -6.09 21.56
N LYS A 196 15.99 -6.62 21.05
CA LYS A 196 16.50 -7.96 21.40
C LYS A 196 16.74 -8.10 22.89
N GLU A 197 17.35 -7.12 23.53
CA GLU A 197 17.55 -7.11 24.99
C GLU A 197 16.23 -7.19 25.77
N ARG A 198 15.20 -6.45 25.33
CA ARG A 198 13.88 -6.51 25.97
C ARG A 198 13.21 -7.87 25.77
N ILE A 199 13.31 -8.45 24.57
CA ILE A 199 12.73 -9.77 24.27
C ILE A 199 13.41 -10.86 25.12
N ARG A 200 14.75 -10.87 25.20
CA ARG A 200 15.49 -11.85 26.02
C ARG A 200 15.07 -11.83 27.49
N LYS A 201 14.83 -10.65 28.07
CA LYS A 201 14.33 -10.52 29.46
C LYS A 201 12.93 -11.10 29.70
N LYS A 202 12.14 -11.37 28.64
CA LYS A 202 10.84 -12.02 28.73
C LYS A 202 10.92 -13.54 28.58
N MET A 203 12.06 -14.05 28.10
CA MET A 203 12.33 -15.48 27.97
C MET A 203 12.87 -16.09 29.27
N ASP A 204 13.39 -15.24 30.16
CA ASP A 204 13.82 -15.57 31.54
C ASP A 204 12.63 -15.66 32.51
#